data_AF-A0AAC8Q110-F1
#
_entry.id   AF-A0AAC8Q110-F1
#
_cell.length_a   1.000
_cell.length_b   1.000
_cell.length_c   1.000
_cell.angle_alpha   90.00
_cell.angle_beta   90.00
_cell.angle_gamma   90.00
#
_symmetry.space_group_name_H-M   'P 1'
#
loop_
_entity.id
_entity.type
_entity.pdbx_description
1 polymer ?
#
loop_
_entity_poly.entity_id
_entity_poly.type
_entity_poly.pdbx_seq_one_letter_code
_entity_poly.pdbx_strand_id
1 'polypeptide(L)'
;MSISALVLLSSLATSPAAPEVAPEVSEPPRHQLSLYGRSGASIYLSAARTHGGVGGGFGLRDTVDGRWLLQVDANALTGLGSAFAVRVGAGVQRQGWWAPAALVSLTGLFGDRLDFLTPEHPVAVAGPSVGLGLTLAPARFTLGKAQVSVFELGLGVGTDSPGLGLLYGLTLLEVGVAL
;
A
#
# COMPACT_ATOMS: atom_id res chain seq x y z
N MET A 1 39.72 -0.74 -60.16
CA MET A 1 38.97 -0.64 -58.89
C MET A 1 38.30 -1.98 -58.65
N SER A 2 38.34 -2.43 -57.40
CA SER A 2 38.43 -3.84 -56.99
C SER A 2 37.18 -4.70 -57.23
N ILE A 3 37.40 -5.92 -57.71
CA ILE A 3 36.47 -7.06 -57.74
C ILE A 3 36.73 -7.85 -56.46
N SER A 4 35.73 -8.08 -55.61
CA SER A 4 35.74 -9.16 -54.60
C SER A 4 34.34 -9.32 -53.99
N ALA A 5 33.60 -10.32 -54.46
CA ALA A 5 32.44 -10.84 -53.74
C ALA A 5 32.33 -12.35 -53.97
N LEU A 6 32.05 -13.04 -52.86
CA LEU A 6 31.53 -14.40 -52.73
C LEU A 6 32.45 -15.57 -53.10
N VAL A 7 33.06 -16.15 -52.07
CA VAL A 7 33.27 -17.60 -51.98
C VAL A 7 32.77 -18.09 -50.61
N LEU A 8 32.02 -19.19 -50.67
CA LEU A 8 31.33 -19.95 -49.62
C LEU A 8 32.20 -20.30 -48.40
N LEU A 9 31.57 -20.39 -47.22
CA LEU A 9 31.91 -21.43 -46.24
C LEU A 9 30.71 -21.77 -45.33
N SER A 10 30.10 -22.89 -45.69
CA SER A 10 29.27 -23.74 -44.84
C SER A 10 30.10 -24.27 -43.67
N SER A 11 29.63 -24.12 -42.44
CA SER A 11 29.95 -25.10 -41.40
C SER A 11 28.78 -25.23 -40.43
N LEU A 12 28.25 -26.45 -40.40
CA LEU A 12 27.27 -26.94 -39.44
C LEU A 12 27.88 -26.90 -38.05
N ALA A 13 27.24 -26.20 -37.12
CA ALA A 13 27.40 -26.45 -35.70
C ALA A 13 26.15 -27.21 -35.23
N THR A 14 26.27 -28.54 -35.20
CA THR A 14 25.40 -29.43 -34.45
C THR A 14 25.45 -29.01 -32.98
N SER A 15 24.40 -28.35 -32.48
CA SER A 15 24.25 -28.07 -31.06
C SER A 15 23.86 -29.36 -30.34
N PRO A 16 24.56 -29.77 -29.27
CA PRO A 16 24.12 -30.91 -28.46
C PRO A 16 22.78 -30.57 -27.79
N ALA A 17 21.92 -31.58 -27.71
CA ALA A 17 20.58 -31.51 -27.14
C ALA A 17 20.59 -30.86 -25.75
N ALA A 18 19.72 -29.86 -25.56
CA ALA A 18 19.49 -29.23 -24.27
C ALA A 18 18.93 -30.29 -23.29
N PRO A 19 19.38 -30.30 -22.02
CA PRO A 19 18.81 -31.18 -21.02
C PRO A 19 17.34 -30.83 -20.79
N GLU A 20 16.52 -31.88 -20.77
CA GLU A 20 15.11 -31.90 -20.44
C GLU A 20 14.88 -31.16 -19.10
N VAL A 21 14.21 -30.00 -19.17
CA VAL A 21 13.88 -29.18 -18.01
C VAL A 21 12.91 -29.98 -17.14
N ALA A 22 13.42 -30.53 -16.03
CA ALA A 22 12.59 -31.12 -14.99
C ALA A 22 11.53 -30.09 -14.55
N PRO A 23 10.26 -30.49 -14.33
CA PRO A 23 9.22 -29.55 -13.93
C PRO A 23 9.61 -28.88 -12.61
N GLU A 24 9.71 -27.55 -12.60
CA GLU A 24 9.86 -26.77 -11.37
C GLU A 24 8.66 -27.05 -10.47
N VAL A 25 8.88 -27.86 -9.43
CA VAL A 25 7.91 -28.08 -8.38
C VAL A 25 7.74 -26.75 -7.64
N SER A 26 6.71 -25.99 -8.02
CA SER A 26 6.36 -24.74 -7.36
C SER A 26 5.93 -25.05 -5.92
N GLU A 27 6.74 -24.68 -4.93
CA GLU A 27 6.33 -24.75 -3.54
C GLU A 27 5.08 -23.88 -3.32
N PRO A 28 4.13 -24.32 -2.47
CA PRO A 28 2.96 -23.52 -2.17
C PRO A 28 3.35 -22.20 -1.47
N PRO A 29 2.64 -21.09 -1.71
CA PRO A 29 2.93 -19.81 -1.08
C PRO A 29 2.85 -19.91 0.45
N ARG A 30 3.80 -19.27 1.14
CA ARG A 30 3.84 -19.27 2.61
C ARG A 30 3.10 -18.03 3.12
N HIS A 31 1.94 -18.26 3.73
CA HIS A 31 1.12 -17.20 4.32
C HIS A 31 1.46 -16.99 5.80
N GLN A 32 1.49 -15.74 6.23
CA GLN A 32 1.65 -15.36 7.63
C GLN A 32 0.60 -14.29 7.96
N LEU A 33 -0.56 -14.77 8.43
CA LEU A 33 -1.63 -13.91 8.91
C LEU A 33 -1.24 -13.30 10.25
N SER A 34 -1.47 -12.01 10.41
CA SER A 34 -1.14 -11.24 11.60
C SER A 34 -2.28 -10.28 11.95
N LEU A 35 -2.55 -10.15 13.25
CA LEU A 35 -3.43 -9.12 13.79
C LEU A 35 -2.56 -7.95 14.27
N TYR A 36 -2.93 -6.71 13.96
CA TYR A 36 -2.20 -5.54 14.44
C TYR A 36 -3.11 -4.45 14.98
N GLY A 37 -2.60 -3.69 15.94
CA GLY A 37 -3.15 -2.43 16.41
C GLY A 37 -2.28 -1.27 15.94
N ARG A 38 -2.88 -0.11 15.67
CA ARG A 38 -2.16 1.10 15.26
C ARG A 38 -2.72 2.37 15.86
N SER A 39 -1.88 3.41 15.91
CA SER A 39 -2.25 4.76 16.28
C SER A 39 -1.59 5.78 15.35
N GLY A 40 -2.27 6.88 15.07
CA GLY A 40 -1.81 7.87 14.13
C GLY A 40 -2.83 8.95 13.81
N ALA A 41 -2.57 9.65 12.71
CA ALA A 41 -3.44 10.67 12.15
C ALA A 41 -3.75 10.36 10.69
N SER A 42 -4.91 10.79 10.22
CA SER A 42 -5.27 10.78 8.81
C SER A 42 -6.12 11.99 8.51
N ILE A 43 -5.81 12.71 7.44
CA ILE A 43 -6.55 13.89 7.02
C ILE A 43 -6.69 13.89 5.51
N TYR A 44 -7.89 14.18 5.05
CA TYR A 44 -8.24 14.43 3.67
C TYR A 44 -8.57 15.90 3.51
N LEU A 45 -7.92 16.55 2.55
CA LEU A 45 -8.01 17.98 2.28
C LEU A 45 -8.42 18.18 0.83
N SER A 46 -9.58 18.80 0.60
CA SER A 46 -10.01 19.27 -0.71
C SER A 46 -10.51 20.71 -0.63
N ALA A 47 -10.82 21.30 -1.79
CA ALA A 47 -11.47 22.62 -1.84
C ALA A 47 -12.88 22.60 -1.24
N ALA A 48 -13.54 21.43 -1.21
CA ALA A 48 -14.92 21.28 -0.80
C ALA A 48 -15.09 20.74 0.63
N ARG A 49 -14.08 20.05 1.19
CA ARG A 49 -14.14 19.52 2.55
C ARG A 49 -12.79 19.21 3.17
N THR A 50 -12.77 19.22 4.50
CA THR A 50 -11.72 18.62 5.32
C THR A 50 -12.31 17.50 6.15
N HIS A 51 -11.69 16.32 6.13
CA HIS A 51 -12.18 15.12 6.81
C HIS A 51 -11.03 14.36 7.44
N GLY A 52 -11.14 13.94 8.70
CA GLY A 52 -10.13 13.12 9.36
C GLY A 52 -9.90 13.50 10.81
N GLY A 53 -8.74 13.11 11.34
CA GLY A 53 -8.39 13.33 12.74
C GLY A 53 -7.21 12.48 13.20
N VAL A 54 -7.08 12.37 14.53
CA VAL A 54 -6.09 11.57 15.23
C VAL A 54 -6.82 10.46 15.99
N GLY A 55 -6.23 9.27 16.02
CA GLY A 55 -6.79 8.16 16.76
C GLY A 55 -6.05 6.86 16.49
N GLY A 56 -6.79 5.76 16.44
CA GLY A 56 -6.21 4.44 16.33
C GLY A 56 -7.22 3.38 15.96
N GLY A 57 -6.72 2.18 15.76
CA GLY A 57 -7.48 1.11 15.14
C GLY A 57 -6.80 -0.23 15.20
N PHE A 58 -7.44 -1.19 14.56
CA PHE A 58 -6.95 -2.54 14.41
C PHE A 58 -7.12 -3.02 12.98
N GLY A 59 -6.31 -3.99 12.59
CA GLY A 59 -6.32 -4.54 11.25
C GLY A 59 -5.75 -5.94 11.17
N LEU A 60 -5.97 -6.54 10.01
CA LEU A 60 -5.42 -7.83 9.62
C LEU A 60 -4.40 -7.61 8.51
N ARG A 61 -3.31 -8.36 8.59
CA ARG A 61 -2.24 -8.37 7.59
C ARG A 61 -1.93 -9.79 7.22
N ASP A 62 -1.89 -10.09 5.93
CA ASP A 62 -1.30 -11.32 5.43
C ASP A 62 0.04 -10.99 4.76
N THR A 63 1.08 -11.72 5.14
CA THR A 63 2.39 -11.64 4.51
C THR A 63 2.64 -12.91 3.71
N VAL A 64 2.72 -12.79 2.39
CA VAL A 64 3.00 -13.92 1.48
C VAL A 64 4.49 -13.96 1.16
N ASP A 65 5.11 -15.12 1.39
CA ASP A 65 6.53 -15.39 1.19
C ASP A 65 7.46 -14.39 1.89
N GLY A 66 7.02 -13.86 3.04
CA GLY A 66 7.75 -12.85 3.80
C GLY A 66 7.90 -11.50 3.08
N ARG A 67 7.34 -11.33 1.88
CA ARG A 67 7.62 -10.18 1.00
C ARG A 67 6.37 -9.41 0.60
N TRP A 68 5.32 -10.09 0.20
CA TRP A 68 4.10 -9.43 -0.26
C TRP A 68 3.18 -9.18 0.92
N LEU A 69 2.59 -8.00 0.96
CA LEU A 69 1.69 -7.59 2.03
C LEU A 69 0.30 -7.35 1.47
N LEU A 70 -0.68 -7.91 2.15
CA LEU A 70 -2.09 -7.53 2.04
C LEU A 70 -2.54 -7.08 3.41
N GLN A 71 -3.21 -5.93 3.50
CA GLN A 71 -3.69 -5.40 4.77
C GLN A 71 -5.07 -4.77 4.66
N VAL A 72 -5.83 -4.89 5.73
CA VAL A 72 -7.09 -4.19 5.94
C VAL A 72 -7.14 -3.68 7.37
N ASP A 73 -7.45 -2.40 7.56
CA ASP A 73 -7.62 -1.83 8.90
C ASP A 73 -8.79 -0.86 8.99
N ALA A 74 -9.28 -0.74 10.21
CA ALA A 74 -10.34 0.15 10.63
C ALA A 74 -9.84 1.03 11.78
N ASN A 75 -10.00 2.35 11.67
CA ASN A 75 -9.53 3.31 12.66
C ASN A 75 -10.65 4.25 13.09
N ALA A 76 -10.78 4.48 14.38
CA ALA A 76 -11.60 5.56 14.93
C ALA A 76 -10.72 6.81 15.07
N LEU A 77 -11.20 7.93 14.54
CA LEU A 77 -10.50 9.21 14.48
C LEU A 77 -11.32 10.29 15.17
N THR A 78 -10.63 11.19 15.86
CA THR A 78 -11.21 12.34 16.56
C THR A 78 -10.44 13.62 16.24
N GLY A 79 -11.03 14.79 16.49
CA GLY A 79 -10.37 16.10 16.37
C GLY A 79 -11.12 17.07 15.46
N LEU A 80 -11.54 16.62 14.27
CA LEU A 80 -12.41 17.38 13.37
C LEU A 80 -13.88 16.89 13.41
N GLY A 81 -14.25 16.24 14.51
CA GLY A 81 -15.48 15.47 14.67
C GLY A 81 -15.18 14.00 14.97
N SER A 82 -16.21 13.16 14.91
CA SER A 82 -16.08 11.70 15.02
C SER A 82 -16.02 11.09 13.61
N ALA A 83 -14.84 10.65 13.21
CA ALA A 83 -14.62 10.04 11.91
C ALA A 83 -14.14 8.58 12.03
N PHE A 84 -14.39 7.81 11.00
CA PHE A 84 -13.97 6.43 10.88
C PHE A 84 -13.23 6.23 9.56
N ALA A 85 -12.06 5.60 9.62
CA ALA A 85 -11.23 5.35 8.45
C ALA A 85 -11.12 3.85 8.18
N VAL A 86 -11.49 3.42 6.98
CA VAL A 86 -11.25 2.07 6.48
C VAL A 86 -10.15 2.14 5.44
N ARG A 87 -9.13 1.30 5.59
CA ARG A 87 -8.02 1.20 4.66
C ARG A 87 -7.86 -0.23 4.18
N VAL A 88 -7.69 -0.41 2.88
CA VAL A 88 -7.26 -1.66 2.25
C VAL A 88 -5.97 -1.36 1.50
N GLY A 89 -4.94 -2.19 1.66
CA GLY A 89 -3.66 -1.97 1.01
C GLY A 89 -2.97 -3.24 0.58
N ALA A 90 -2.17 -3.13 -0.47
CA ALA A 90 -1.31 -4.17 -0.99
C ALA A 90 0.07 -3.61 -1.26
N GLY A 91 1.12 -4.38 -1.02
CA GLY A 91 2.47 -3.86 -1.15
C GLY A 91 3.56 -4.89 -0.97
N VAL A 92 4.77 -4.36 -0.78
CA VAL A 92 5.99 -5.14 -0.59
C VAL A 92 6.69 -4.71 0.69
N GLN A 93 7.35 -5.66 1.32
CA GLN A 93 8.30 -5.43 2.40
C GLN A 93 9.61 -6.15 2.13
N ARG A 94 10.68 -5.63 2.72
CA ARG A 94 11.96 -6.32 2.81
C ARG A 94 11.89 -7.42 3.88
N GLN A 95 12.54 -8.55 3.64
CA GLN A 95 12.70 -9.61 4.63
C GLN A 95 13.85 -9.30 5.61
N GLY A 96 13.69 -9.76 6.87
CA GLY A 96 14.71 -9.65 7.93
C GLY A 96 14.22 -8.89 9.15
N TRP A 97 15.14 -8.63 10.09
CA TRP A 97 14.88 -7.85 11.31
C TRP A 97 14.35 -6.44 10.99
N TRP A 98 15.00 -5.75 10.05
CA TRP A 98 14.56 -4.46 9.54
C TRP A 98 13.82 -4.70 8.23
N ALA A 99 12.51 -4.48 8.26
CA ALA A 99 11.57 -4.87 7.23
C ALA A 99 10.80 -3.65 6.71
N PRO A 100 11.48 -2.65 6.11
CA PRO A 100 10.80 -1.50 5.53
C PRO A 100 9.79 -1.96 4.48
N ALA A 101 8.66 -1.27 4.42
CA ALA A 101 7.56 -1.62 3.52
C ALA A 101 7.03 -0.42 2.73
N ALA A 102 6.44 -0.71 1.58
CA ALA A 102 5.73 0.24 0.73
C ALA A 102 4.43 -0.40 0.24
N LEU A 103 3.31 0.28 0.42
CA LEU A 103 1.98 -0.25 0.09
C LEU A 103 1.17 0.78 -0.68
N VAL A 104 0.49 0.35 -1.73
CA VAL A 104 -0.60 1.10 -2.34
C VAL A 104 -1.86 0.83 -1.52
N SER A 105 -2.59 1.88 -1.17
CA SER A 105 -3.75 1.79 -0.30
C SER A 105 -4.94 2.60 -0.80
N LEU A 106 -6.12 2.00 -0.74
CA LEU A 106 -7.40 2.67 -0.86
C LEU A 106 -7.91 2.98 0.55
N THR A 107 -8.22 4.24 0.81
CA THR A 107 -8.70 4.71 2.11
C THR A 107 -10.05 5.40 1.95
N GLY A 108 -11.03 5.00 2.77
CA GLY A 108 -12.32 5.65 2.90
C GLY A 108 -12.47 6.27 4.27
N LEU A 109 -12.85 7.55 4.33
CA LEU A 109 -13.21 8.27 5.56
C LEU A 109 -14.73 8.47 5.61
N PHE A 110 -15.31 8.15 6.77
CA PHE A 110 -16.73 8.19 7.07
C PHE A 110 -16.97 9.00 8.34
N GLY A 111 -18.18 9.54 8.51
CA GLY A 111 -18.57 10.29 9.71
C GLY A 111 -18.47 11.79 9.52
N ASP A 112 -18.13 12.48 10.61
CA ASP A 112 -18.11 13.94 10.68
C ASP A 112 -16.97 14.55 9.86
N ARG A 113 -17.27 15.69 9.25
CA ARG A 113 -16.37 16.45 8.38
C ARG A 113 -16.71 17.93 8.40
N LEU A 114 -15.78 18.74 7.92
CA LEU A 114 -16.00 20.15 7.64
C LEU A 114 -16.24 20.31 6.14
N ASP A 115 -17.43 20.76 5.75
CA ASP A 115 -17.77 21.06 4.35
C ASP A 115 -17.62 22.58 4.09
N PHE A 116 -17.06 22.92 2.94
CA PHE A 116 -16.87 24.29 2.46
C PHE A 116 -17.75 24.52 1.25
N LEU A 117 -18.67 25.48 1.37
CA LEU A 117 -19.52 25.87 0.25
C LEU A 117 -18.84 26.99 -0.54
N THR A 118 -18.56 26.74 -1.81
CA THR A 118 -17.98 27.72 -2.73
C THR A 118 -18.93 27.96 -3.91
N PRO A 119 -18.76 29.01 -4.73
CA PRO A 119 -19.54 29.16 -5.96
C PRO A 119 -19.47 27.93 -6.88
N GLU A 120 -18.33 27.23 -6.87
CA GLU A 120 -18.09 25.99 -7.61
C GLU A 120 -18.68 24.75 -6.90
N HIS A 121 -18.85 24.82 -5.57
CA HIS A 121 -19.43 23.78 -4.72
C HIS A 121 -20.58 24.34 -3.86
N PRO A 122 -21.74 24.64 -4.46
CA PRO A 122 -22.86 25.26 -3.74
C PRO A 122 -23.58 24.28 -2.80
N VAL A 123 -23.27 22.98 -2.89
CA VAL A 123 -23.84 21.92 -2.07
C VAL A 123 -22.74 21.07 -1.45
N ALA A 124 -22.99 20.56 -0.24
CA ALA A 124 -22.06 19.67 0.43
C ALA A 124 -21.82 18.39 -0.38
N VAL A 125 -20.57 17.91 -0.39
CA VAL A 125 -20.19 16.70 -1.10
C VAL A 125 -20.79 15.47 -0.41
N ALA A 126 -21.65 14.74 -1.12
CA ALA A 126 -22.29 13.54 -0.60
C ALA A 126 -21.29 12.37 -0.48
N GLY A 127 -21.55 11.46 0.48
CA GLY A 127 -20.80 10.21 0.62
C GLY A 127 -19.41 10.37 1.27
N PRO A 128 -18.68 9.27 1.47
CA PRO A 128 -17.36 9.27 2.14
C PRO A 128 -16.27 9.98 1.32
N SER A 129 -15.17 10.33 1.97
CA SER A 129 -13.95 10.74 1.27
C SER A 129 -13.15 9.49 0.92
N VAL A 130 -12.92 9.25 -0.37
CA VAL A 130 -12.20 8.07 -0.85
C VAL A 130 -10.93 8.52 -1.56
N GLY A 131 -9.79 7.97 -1.16
CA GLY A 131 -8.49 8.28 -1.74
C GLY A 131 -7.64 7.05 -2.01
N LEU A 132 -6.90 7.09 -3.10
CA LEU A 132 -5.84 6.15 -3.44
C LEU A 132 -4.49 6.77 -3.09
N GLY A 133 -3.62 6.03 -2.40
CA GLY A 133 -2.34 6.55 -1.97
C GLY A 133 -1.26 5.50 -1.84
N LEU A 134 -0.07 5.97 -1.49
CA LEU A 134 1.10 5.19 -1.15
C LEU A 134 1.39 5.39 0.34
N THR A 135 1.58 4.28 1.06
CA THR A 135 2.05 4.25 2.44
C THR A 135 3.47 3.69 2.47
N LEU A 136 4.40 4.42 3.10
CA LEU A 136 5.77 4.01 3.33
C LEU A 136 5.99 3.76 4.81
N ALA A 137 6.53 2.60 5.18
CA ALA A 137 6.86 2.22 6.54
C ALA A 137 8.37 1.95 6.67
N PRO A 138 9.23 2.99 6.70
CA PRO A 138 10.68 2.81 6.70
C PRO A 138 11.20 2.25 8.03
N ALA A 139 10.52 2.56 9.15
CA ALA A 139 10.89 2.12 10.49
C ALA A 139 9.99 0.97 10.94
N ARG A 140 10.06 -0.15 10.22
CA ARG A 140 9.33 -1.38 10.52
C ARG A 140 10.32 -2.50 10.85
N PHE A 141 10.03 -3.24 11.91
CA PHE A 141 10.89 -4.26 12.48
C PHE A 141 10.11 -5.53 12.75
N THR A 142 10.74 -6.68 12.51
CA THR A 142 10.16 -8.01 12.75
C THR A 142 10.97 -8.73 13.82
N LEU A 143 10.31 -9.10 14.92
CA LEU A 143 10.89 -9.75 16.09
C LEU A 143 10.15 -11.07 16.37
N GLY A 144 10.61 -12.16 15.76
CA GLY A 144 9.95 -13.46 15.87
C GLY A 144 8.54 -13.43 15.28
N LYS A 145 7.52 -13.58 16.14
CA LYS A 145 6.11 -13.48 15.74
C LYS A 145 5.55 -12.05 15.81
N ALA A 146 6.29 -11.12 16.40
CA ALA A 146 5.85 -9.73 16.54
C ALA A 146 6.38 -8.87 15.40
N GLN A 147 5.59 -7.89 14.98
CA GLN A 147 5.99 -6.84 14.06
C GLN A 147 5.70 -5.48 14.69
N VAL A 148 6.65 -4.56 14.63
CA VAL A 148 6.51 -3.21 15.18
C VAL A 148 6.87 -2.20 14.11
N SER A 149 6.03 -1.19 13.92
CA SER A 149 6.38 -0.01 13.13
C SER A 149 6.20 1.26 13.94
N VAL A 150 7.23 2.11 13.95
CA VAL A 150 7.25 3.36 14.73
C VAL A 150 6.96 4.57 13.84
N PHE A 151 6.99 4.38 12.52
CA PHE A 151 6.76 5.47 11.60
C PHE A 151 6.27 4.94 10.26
N GLU A 152 5.08 5.39 9.86
CA GLU A 152 4.58 5.22 8.50
C GLU A 152 4.03 6.55 7.97
N LEU A 153 4.34 6.85 6.72
CA LEU A 153 3.88 8.04 6.01
C LEU A 153 2.98 7.63 4.86
N GLY A 154 1.75 8.12 4.85
CA GLY A 154 0.77 7.95 3.78
C GLY A 154 0.58 9.23 3.00
N LEU A 155 0.61 9.15 1.67
CA LEU A 155 0.29 10.24 0.76
C LEU A 155 -0.61 9.71 -0.34
N GLY A 156 -1.69 10.41 -0.65
CA GLY A 156 -2.64 9.98 -1.66
C GLY A 156 -3.45 11.10 -2.25
N VAL A 157 -4.25 10.74 -3.24
CA VAL A 157 -5.20 11.61 -3.93
C VAL A 157 -6.56 10.95 -3.88
N GLY A 158 -7.60 11.75 -3.69
CA GLY A 158 -8.99 11.30 -3.75
C GLY A 158 -9.82 12.25 -4.58
N THR A 159 -11.02 11.80 -4.92
CA THR A 159 -11.95 12.57 -5.76
C THR A 159 -13.11 13.06 -4.92
N ASP A 160 -13.41 14.35 -5.04
CA ASP A 160 -14.63 14.97 -4.55
C ASP A 160 -15.33 15.52 -5.77
N SER A 161 -16.53 15.07 -6.13
CA SER A 161 -17.13 15.54 -7.39
C SER A 161 -17.73 16.95 -7.23
N PRO A 162 -17.32 17.96 -8.04
CA PRO A 162 -16.21 18.00 -9.01
C PRO A 162 -14.88 18.51 -8.43
N GLY A 163 -13.79 17.72 -8.49
CA GLY A 163 -12.56 18.10 -7.78
C GLY A 163 -11.68 16.94 -7.30
N LEU A 164 -10.53 17.35 -6.75
CA LEU A 164 -9.53 16.47 -6.17
C LEU A 164 -9.21 16.92 -4.75
N GLY A 165 -8.86 15.96 -3.92
CA GLY A 165 -8.31 16.20 -2.59
C GLY A 165 -7.07 15.37 -2.33
N LEU A 166 -6.28 15.82 -1.37
CA LEU A 166 -5.05 15.18 -0.93
C LEU A 166 -5.32 14.43 0.37
N LEU A 167 -4.87 13.18 0.42
CA LEU A 167 -4.93 12.34 1.60
C LEU A 167 -3.53 12.27 2.22
N TYR A 168 -3.44 12.64 3.50
CA TYR A 168 -2.23 12.51 4.30
C TYR A 168 -2.48 11.53 5.44
N GLY A 169 -1.53 10.63 5.66
CA GLY A 169 -1.55 9.67 6.77
C GLY A 169 -0.23 9.68 7.51
N LEU A 170 -0.30 9.57 8.83
CA LEU A 170 0.87 9.41 9.69
C LEU A 170 0.57 8.32 10.72
N THR A 171 1.25 7.19 10.65
CA THR A 171 1.24 6.18 11.73
C THR A 171 2.43 6.44 12.64
N LEU A 172 2.17 6.55 13.94
CA LEU A 172 3.22 6.72 14.96
C LEU A 172 3.58 5.41 15.66
N LEU A 173 2.64 4.48 15.71
CA LEU A 173 2.88 3.17 16.29
C LEU A 173 1.94 2.17 15.65
N GLU A 174 2.52 1.04 15.27
CA GLU A 174 1.82 -0.17 14.88
C GLU A 174 2.49 -1.36 15.59
N VAL A 175 1.68 -2.24 16.17
CA VAL A 175 2.14 -3.47 16.81
C VAL A 175 1.28 -4.61 16.31
N GLY A 176 1.91 -5.61 15.70
CA GLY A 176 1.25 -6.79 15.16
C GLY A 176 1.82 -8.09 15.70
N VAL A 177 1.00 -9.14 15.72
CA VAL A 177 1.37 -10.49 16.13
C VAL A 177 0.86 -11.48 15.09
N ALA A 178 1.76 -12.35 14.62
CA ALA A 178 1.45 -13.45 13.72
C ALA A 178 0.63 -14.53 14.44
N LEU A 179 -0.42 -15.01 13.77
CA LEU A 179 -1.36 -16.03 14.25
C LEU A 179 -0.83 -17.45 13.98
#